data_AF-A0A2P9GE50-F1
#
_entry.id   AF-A0A2P9GE50-F1
#
_cell.length_a   1.000
_cell.length_b   1.000
_cell.length_c   1.000
_cell.angle_alpha   90.00
_cell.angle_beta   90.00
_cell.angle_gamma   90.00
#
_symmetry.space_group_name_H-M   'P 1'
#
loop_
_entity.id
_entity.type
_entity.pdbx_description
1 polymer ?
#
loop_
_entity_poly.entity_id
_entity_poly.type
_entity_poly.pdbx_seq_one_letter_code
_entity_poly.pdbx_strand_id
1 'polypeptide(L)'
;MKTPICYNIIICTYLRGNFFPLICALLFTVMIHKEKSGCQFEINKIHNRMLSNVIEGFRKTFSNNEKKNKMKANSCMTLNYTEQGIKSHNLRKGVNEYTPDKIRNIMCTFDKTVSKNVMYDTYYKLHDYERKKFLRMIDEIWEYTITFSKENRIPENYRYKCFWECNNILQSNLTKMDNDDKGNFDKFLKSQPDPCPTEEFVTYMDNKIKLWDEFILKKKNDLMLILKERLQRY
;
A
#
# COMPACT_ATOMS: atom_id res chain seq x y z
N MET A 1 22.10 55.76 32.14
CA MET A 1 21.27 54.73 32.79
C MET A 1 19.87 54.83 32.22
N LYS A 2 19.40 53.80 31.49
CA LYS A 2 18.18 52.99 31.75
C LYS A 2 16.98 53.89 32.14
N THR A 3 15.87 53.98 31.38
CA THR A 3 15.10 52.94 30.68
C THR A 3 13.99 53.61 29.84
N PRO A 4 13.53 53.01 28.73
CA PRO A 4 12.10 52.97 28.45
C PRO A 4 11.62 51.52 28.53
N ILE A 5 10.97 51.20 29.65
CA ILE A 5 10.01 50.11 29.72
C ILE A 5 8.79 50.64 28.97
N CYS A 6 8.50 50.13 27.77
CA CYS A 6 7.15 50.09 27.17
C CYS A 6 7.08 49.49 25.75
N TYR A 7 8.08 48.73 25.28
CA TYR A 7 8.00 48.08 23.94
C TYR A 7 7.85 46.56 23.95
N ASN A 8 7.93 45.90 25.11
CA ASN A 8 7.85 44.42 25.20
C ASN A 8 6.50 43.84 25.63
N ILE A 9 5.49 44.67 25.92
CA ILE A 9 4.15 44.16 26.29
C ILE A 9 3.18 44.15 25.09
N ILE A 10 3.46 44.91 24.03
CA ILE A 10 2.58 44.99 22.85
C ILE A 10 2.86 43.88 21.83
N ILE A 11 4.10 43.37 21.75
CA ILE A 11 4.43 42.29 20.81
C ILE A 11 3.93 40.92 21.31
N CYS A 12 3.85 40.72 22.64
CA CYS A 12 3.30 39.48 23.21
C CYS A 12 1.75 39.41 23.22
N THR A 13 1.06 40.51 22.92
CA THR A 13 -0.42 40.50 22.82
C THR A 13 -0.91 40.43 21.38
N TYR A 14 -0.10 40.81 20.38
CA TYR A 14 -0.52 40.77 18.97
C TYR A 14 -0.36 39.41 18.28
N LEU A 15 0.45 38.50 18.83
CA LEU A 15 0.58 37.11 18.34
C LEU A 15 -0.43 36.14 18.97
N ARG A 16 -1.46 36.67 19.66
CA ARG A 16 -2.53 35.86 20.29
C ARG A 16 -3.80 35.77 19.44
N GLY A 17 -3.82 36.36 18.24
CA GLY A 17 -4.97 36.36 17.33
C GLY A 17 -4.67 35.66 16.00
N ASN A 18 -5.38 34.55 15.77
CA ASN A 18 -5.68 33.92 14.47
C ASN A 18 -4.57 33.39 13.55
N PHE A 19 -3.30 33.80 13.65
CA PHE A 19 -2.28 33.34 12.69
C PHE A 19 -1.52 32.07 13.10
N PHE A 20 -1.35 31.80 14.39
CA PHE A 20 -0.67 30.60 14.87
C PHE A 20 -1.35 29.28 14.43
N PRO A 21 -2.68 29.10 14.56
CA PRO A 21 -3.34 27.89 14.06
C PRO A 21 -3.29 27.77 12.53
N LEU A 22 -3.26 28.89 11.80
CA LEU A 22 -3.09 28.93 10.34
C LEU A 22 -1.70 28.46 9.91
N ILE A 23 -0.65 28.89 10.62
CA ILE A 23 0.73 28.42 10.38
C ILE A 23 0.84 26.93 10.68
N CYS A 24 0.24 26.46 11.78
CA CYS A 24 0.20 25.03 12.10
C CYS A 24 -0.56 24.22 11.03
N ALA A 25 -1.70 24.72 10.54
CA ALA A 25 -2.47 24.07 9.47
C ALA A 25 -1.70 24.05 8.14
N LEU A 26 -0.96 25.12 7.80
CA LEU A 26 -0.09 25.17 6.62
C LEU A 26 1.08 24.19 6.74
N LEU A 27 1.71 24.08 7.91
CA LEU A 27 2.77 23.10 8.13
C LEU A 27 2.23 21.66 8.09
N PHE A 28 1.03 21.42 8.62
CA PHE A 28 0.38 20.10 8.59
C PHE A 28 -0.04 19.70 7.17
N THR A 29 -0.58 20.63 6.38
CA THR A 29 -0.90 20.40 4.96
C THR A 29 0.36 20.20 4.12
N VAL A 30 1.44 20.93 4.37
CA VAL A 30 2.75 20.69 3.74
C VAL A 30 3.32 19.33 4.12
N MET A 31 3.20 18.90 5.39
CA MET A 31 3.59 17.55 5.81
C MET A 31 2.77 16.45 5.13
N ILE A 32 1.43 16.56 5.12
CA ILE A 32 0.52 15.62 4.44
C ILE A 32 0.82 15.58 2.94
N HIS A 33 1.11 16.72 2.32
CA HIS A 33 1.44 16.79 0.90
C HIS A 33 2.83 16.18 0.62
N LYS A 34 3.79 16.35 1.52
CA LYS A 34 5.13 15.75 1.44
C LYS A 34 5.07 14.22 1.62
N GLU A 35 4.21 13.73 2.52
CA GLU A 35 3.99 12.31 2.77
C GLU A 35 3.16 11.64 1.65
N LYS A 36 2.11 12.30 1.13
CA LYS A 36 1.45 11.93 -0.12
C LYS A 36 2.43 11.89 -1.29
N SER A 37 3.33 12.87 -1.40
CA SER A 37 4.34 12.89 -2.45
C SER A 37 5.39 11.78 -2.29
N GLY A 38 5.74 11.39 -1.07
CA GLY A 38 6.64 10.27 -0.79
C GLY A 38 6.03 8.91 -1.17
N CYS A 39 4.75 8.70 -0.85
CA CYS A 39 3.99 7.53 -1.31
C CYS A 39 3.82 7.51 -2.84
N GLN A 40 3.46 8.64 -3.45
CA GLN A 40 3.38 8.79 -4.91
C GLN A 40 4.74 8.56 -5.58
N PHE A 41 5.83 8.99 -4.94
CA PHE A 41 7.20 8.84 -5.41
C PHE A 41 7.67 7.39 -5.35
N GLU A 42 7.40 6.64 -4.27
CA GLU A 42 7.75 5.22 -4.20
C GLU A 42 6.90 4.37 -5.17
N ILE A 43 5.61 4.71 -5.38
CA ILE A 43 4.78 4.11 -6.44
C ILE A 43 5.37 4.41 -7.81
N ASN A 44 5.72 5.66 -8.11
CA ASN A 44 6.35 6.06 -9.37
C ASN A 44 7.72 5.41 -9.54
N LYS A 45 8.50 5.20 -8.48
CA LYS A 45 9.82 4.57 -8.52
C LYS A 45 9.74 3.08 -8.80
N ILE A 46 8.79 2.37 -8.17
CA ILE A 46 8.49 0.97 -8.49
C ILE A 46 7.97 0.86 -9.92
N HIS A 47 7.05 1.74 -10.32
CA HIS A 47 6.51 1.82 -11.68
C HIS A 47 7.61 2.09 -12.73
N ASN A 48 8.51 3.04 -12.48
CA ASN A 48 9.63 3.38 -13.36
C ASN A 48 10.68 2.27 -13.42
N ARG A 49 10.94 1.56 -12.32
CA ARG A 49 11.83 0.40 -12.32
C ARG A 49 11.25 -0.75 -13.14
N MET A 50 9.93 -0.97 -13.04
CA MET A 50 9.22 -1.94 -13.86
C MET A 50 9.23 -1.52 -15.35
N LEU A 51 8.99 -0.25 -15.66
CA LEU A 51 9.03 0.31 -17.01
C LEU A 51 10.43 0.21 -17.64
N SER A 52 11.48 0.47 -16.86
CA SER A 52 12.88 0.34 -17.31
C SER A 52 13.22 -1.09 -17.69
N ASN A 53 12.79 -2.07 -16.88
CA ASN A 53 12.99 -3.50 -17.19
C ASN A 53 12.21 -3.92 -18.44
N VAL A 54 11.02 -3.34 -18.67
CA VAL A 54 10.19 -3.56 -19.86
C VAL A 54 10.86 -2.99 -21.12
N ILE A 55 11.34 -1.74 -21.09
CA ILE A 55 12.06 -1.12 -22.22
C ILE A 55 13.32 -1.91 -22.55
N GLU A 56 14.05 -2.39 -21.54
CA GLU A 56 15.24 -3.19 -21.74
C GLU A 56 14.93 -4.60 -22.29
N GLY A 57 13.83 -5.21 -21.86
CA GLY A 57 13.29 -6.45 -22.41
C GLY A 57 12.90 -6.30 -23.89
N PHE A 58 12.19 -5.21 -24.24
CA PHE A 58 11.87 -4.89 -25.64
C PHE A 58 13.14 -4.70 -26.47
N ARG A 59 14.13 -3.96 -25.97
CA ARG A 59 15.42 -3.73 -26.65
C ARG A 59 16.18 -5.02 -26.94
N LYS A 60 16.20 -5.96 -25.98
CA LYS A 60 16.82 -7.28 -26.15
C LYS A 60 16.03 -8.17 -27.13
N THR A 61 14.71 -8.05 -27.17
CA THR A 61 13.85 -8.82 -28.08
C THR A 61 14.01 -8.36 -29.54
N PHE A 62 14.12 -7.05 -29.79
CA PHE A 62 14.43 -6.54 -31.14
C PHE A 62 15.84 -6.95 -31.62
N SER A 63 16.79 -7.11 -30.70
CA SER A 63 18.14 -7.59 -31.03
C SER A 63 18.20 -9.10 -31.29
N ASN A 64 17.26 -9.89 -30.78
CA ASN A 64 17.27 -11.35 -30.86
C ASN A 64 16.30 -11.93 -31.91
N ASN A 65 15.32 -11.14 -32.37
CA ASN A 65 14.34 -11.57 -33.39
C ASN A 65 14.91 -11.75 -34.82
N GLU A 66 16.20 -11.50 -35.04
CA GLU A 66 16.89 -12.00 -36.24
C GLU A 66 17.16 -13.52 -36.21
N LYS A 67 16.95 -14.21 -35.07
CA LYS A 67 17.29 -15.63 -34.94
C LYS A 67 16.13 -16.48 -34.40
N LYS A 68 15.43 -17.05 -35.39
CA LYS A 68 14.85 -18.42 -35.44
C LYS A 68 13.40 -18.68 -35.00
N ASN A 69 12.74 -19.32 -35.96
CA ASN A 69 11.43 -19.96 -36.03
C ASN A 69 11.30 -21.32 -35.30
N LYS A 70 10.01 -21.70 -35.09
CA LYS A 70 9.33 -23.02 -35.29
C LYS A 70 8.94 -23.90 -34.07
N MET A 71 7.61 -24.14 -33.99
CA MET A 71 6.85 -25.37 -33.63
C MET A 71 6.89 -25.91 -32.18
N LYS A 72 5.86 -26.55 -31.58
CA LYS A 72 4.39 -26.73 -31.75
C LYS A 72 3.87 -27.49 -30.49
N ALA A 73 2.70 -27.11 -29.98
CA ALA A 73 1.60 -27.89 -29.34
C ALA A 73 1.77 -28.90 -28.16
N ASN A 74 0.89 -28.68 -27.17
CA ASN A 74 0.06 -29.59 -26.35
C ASN A 74 0.64 -30.34 -25.13
N SER A 75 0.13 -30.03 -23.93
CA SER A 75 -0.64 -30.97 -23.08
C SER A 75 -1.22 -30.26 -21.85
N CYS A 76 -2.53 -30.38 -21.65
CA CYS A 76 -3.27 -29.88 -20.50
C CYS A 76 -3.01 -30.81 -19.29
N MET A 77 -2.49 -30.25 -18.19
CA MET A 77 -2.31 -30.97 -16.93
C MET A 77 -3.00 -30.20 -15.80
N THR A 78 -4.08 -30.78 -15.28
CA THR A 78 -4.75 -30.37 -14.05
C THR A 78 -3.82 -30.62 -12.87
N LEU A 79 -3.53 -29.58 -12.08
CA LEU A 79 -2.74 -29.71 -10.85
C LEU A 79 -3.49 -29.15 -9.64
N ASN A 80 -3.59 -30.02 -8.64
CA ASN A 80 -4.13 -29.80 -7.31
C ASN A 80 -3.23 -28.84 -6.52
N TYR A 81 -3.84 -27.82 -5.92
CA TYR A 81 -3.14 -26.89 -5.03
C TYR A 81 -2.90 -27.56 -3.67
N THR A 82 -1.69 -28.04 -3.43
CA THR A 82 -1.18 -28.26 -2.07
C THR A 82 -0.41 -27.02 -1.62
N GLU A 83 -0.80 -26.51 -0.46
CA GLU A 83 -0.13 -25.46 0.30
C GLU A 83 1.33 -25.84 0.58
N GLN A 84 2.25 -25.52 -0.33
CA GLN A 84 3.67 -25.42 -0.01
C GLN A 84 4.21 -24.10 -0.53
N GLY A 85 4.63 -23.28 0.42
CA GLY A 85 4.87 -21.86 0.28
C GLY A 85 5.78 -21.48 -0.89
N ILE A 86 5.25 -20.61 -1.73
CA ILE A 86 6.04 -19.78 -2.63
C ILE A 86 6.90 -18.88 -1.73
N LYS A 87 8.20 -19.19 -1.64
CA LYS A 87 9.17 -18.36 -0.92
C LYS A 87 9.25 -17.01 -1.61
N SER A 88 8.71 -15.98 -0.98
CA SER A 88 8.77 -14.60 -1.48
C SER A 88 10.23 -14.12 -1.50
N HIS A 89 10.74 -13.83 -2.69
CA HIS A 89 12.03 -13.17 -2.83
C HIS A 89 11.87 -11.66 -2.53
N ASN A 90 12.16 -11.32 -1.27
CA ASN A 90 12.74 -10.06 -0.78
C ASN A 90 12.12 -8.72 -1.23
N LEU A 91 10.88 -8.45 -0.80
CA LEU A 91 10.62 -7.16 -0.14
C LEU A 91 11.04 -7.34 1.32
N ARG A 92 12.25 -6.86 1.67
CA ARG A 92 12.72 -6.81 3.07
C ARG A 92 11.58 -6.27 3.94
N LYS A 93 11.11 -7.07 4.91
CA LYS A 93 10.35 -6.52 6.04
C LYS A 93 11.14 -5.33 6.55
N GLY A 94 10.58 -4.13 6.48
CA GLY A 94 11.24 -2.96 7.03
C GLY A 94 11.49 -3.20 8.51
N VAL A 95 12.64 -2.78 9.02
CA VAL A 95 13.05 -2.97 10.43
C VAL A 95 11.99 -2.41 11.41
N ASN A 96 11.12 -1.49 10.95
CA ASN A 96 10.11 -0.80 11.73
C ASN A 96 8.66 -0.90 11.18
N GLU A 97 8.25 -2.05 10.64
CA GLU A 97 6.83 -2.25 10.28
C GLU A 97 5.93 -2.37 11.53
N TYR A 98 4.79 -1.68 11.51
CA TYR A 98 3.73 -1.75 12.53
C TYR A 98 2.71 -2.82 12.14
N THR A 99 3.03 -4.08 12.45
CA THR A 99 2.13 -5.22 12.25
C THR A 99 0.87 -5.08 13.12
N PRO A 100 -0.22 -5.81 12.80
CA PRO A 100 -1.42 -5.88 13.64
C PRO A 100 -1.12 -6.15 15.11
N ASP A 101 -0.19 -7.06 15.41
CA ASP A 101 0.16 -7.40 16.80
C ASP A 101 0.93 -6.27 17.49
N LYS A 102 1.80 -5.55 16.78
CA LYS A 102 2.47 -4.36 17.33
C LYS A 102 1.46 -3.24 17.58
N ILE A 103 0.49 -3.05 16.68
CA ILE A 103 -0.59 -2.07 16.85
C ILE A 103 -1.45 -2.45 18.06
N ARG A 104 -1.85 -3.72 18.18
CA ARG A 104 -2.58 -4.21 19.36
C ARG A 104 -1.81 -4.00 20.66
N ASN A 105 -0.50 -4.28 20.67
CA ASN A 105 0.34 -4.00 21.83
C ASN A 105 0.39 -2.52 22.19
N ILE A 106 0.43 -1.61 21.21
CA ILE A 106 0.32 -0.17 21.45
C ILE A 106 -1.04 0.15 22.08
N MET A 107 -2.14 -0.37 21.51
CA MET A 107 -3.48 -0.09 22.00
C MET A 107 -3.73 -0.63 23.42
N CYS A 108 -3.09 -1.74 23.82
CA CYS A 108 -3.14 -2.24 25.19
C CYS A 108 -2.53 -1.29 26.24
N THR A 109 -1.74 -0.30 25.81
CA THR A 109 -1.14 0.71 26.72
C THR A 109 -2.01 1.95 26.89
N PHE A 110 -3.13 2.05 26.18
CA PHE A 110 -4.02 3.19 26.27
C PHE A 110 -4.77 3.21 27.61
N ASP A 111 -5.04 4.42 28.11
CA ASP A 111 -5.95 4.64 29.23
C ASP A 111 -7.40 4.28 28.86
N LYS A 112 -8.36 4.58 29.74
CA LYS A 112 -9.80 4.37 29.46
C LYS A 112 -10.30 5.13 28.23
N THR A 113 -9.63 6.20 27.85
CA THR A 113 -9.98 7.05 26.71
C THR A 113 -8.74 7.46 25.91
N VAL A 114 -8.90 7.65 24.61
CA VAL A 114 -7.84 7.98 23.65
C VAL A 114 -8.17 9.27 22.91
N SER A 115 -7.18 10.17 22.80
CA SER A 115 -7.34 11.41 22.02
C SER A 115 -7.33 11.16 20.52
N LYS A 116 -7.98 12.04 19.74
CA LYS A 116 -7.98 11.96 18.27
C LYS A 116 -6.59 11.93 17.64
N ASN A 117 -5.62 12.63 18.22
CA ASN A 117 -4.23 12.62 17.71
C ASN A 117 -3.59 11.23 17.81
N VAL A 118 -3.80 10.53 18.93
CA VAL A 118 -3.28 9.16 19.12
C VAL A 118 -4.00 8.19 18.20
N MET A 119 -5.31 8.35 17.99
CA MET A 119 -6.06 7.54 17.02
C MET A 119 -5.50 7.71 15.60
N TYR A 120 -5.27 8.96 15.17
CA TYR A 120 -4.70 9.28 13.86
C TYR A 120 -3.34 8.62 13.63
N ASP A 121 -2.41 8.78 14.57
CA ASP A 121 -1.07 8.20 14.49
C ASP A 121 -1.12 6.66 14.42
N THR A 122 -1.92 6.04 15.28
CA THR A 122 -2.07 4.58 15.33
C THR A 122 -2.70 4.03 14.06
N TYR A 123 -3.73 4.70 13.53
CA TYR A 123 -4.38 4.34 12.28
C TYR A 123 -3.41 4.37 11.09
N TYR A 124 -2.66 5.47 10.91
CA TYR A 124 -1.78 5.60 9.75
C TYR A 124 -0.58 4.64 9.79
N LYS A 125 -0.09 4.31 10.99
CA LYS A 125 0.92 3.26 11.18
C LYS A 125 0.44 1.89 10.68
N LEU A 126 -0.78 1.49 11.04
CA LEU A 126 -1.37 0.24 10.55
C LEU A 126 -1.64 0.31 9.03
N HIS A 127 -2.21 1.42 8.57
CA HIS A 127 -2.61 1.60 7.18
C HIS A 127 -1.40 1.52 6.22
N ASP A 128 -0.25 2.07 6.58
CA ASP A 128 0.99 1.90 5.81
C ASP A 128 1.42 0.42 5.72
N TYR A 129 1.33 -0.33 6.82
CA TYR A 129 1.63 -1.76 6.83
C TYR A 129 0.68 -2.55 5.90
N GLU A 130 -0.63 -2.28 5.96
CA GLU A 130 -1.62 -2.98 5.14
C GLU A 130 -1.42 -2.73 3.65
N ARG A 131 -1.12 -1.47 3.26
CA ARG A 131 -0.75 -1.13 1.88
C ARG A 131 0.49 -1.89 1.43
N LYS A 132 1.54 -1.95 2.26
CA LYS A 132 2.75 -2.74 1.97
C LYS A 132 2.44 -4.24 1.86
N LYS A 133 1.55 -4.76 2.70
CA LYS A 133 1.09 -6.15 2.64
C LYS A 133 0.38 -6.44 1.31
N PHE A 134 -0.47 -5.53 0.82
CA PHE A 134 -1.09 -5.67 -0.50
C PHE A 134 -0.05 -5.67 -1.63
N LEU A 135 0.94 -4.78 -1.60
CA LEU A 135 2.00 -4.74 -2.62
C LEU A 135 2.84 -6.03 -2.62
N ARG A 136 3.17 -6.58 -1.45
CA ARG A 136 3.83 -7.89 -1.35
C ARG A 136 3.01 -9.01 -2.01
N MET A 137 1.68 -8.97 -1.86
CA MET A 137 0.80 -9.93 -2.54
C MET A 137 0.85 -9.80 -4.06
N ILE A 138 0.98 -8.59 -4.62
CA ILE A 138 1.19 -8.39 -6.06
C ILE A 138 2.50 -9.06 -6.51
N ASP A 139 3.58 -8.89 -5.74
CA ASP A 139 4.87 -9.50 -6.07
C ASP A 139 4.81 -11.04 -6.00
N GLU A 140 4.05 -11.60 -5.06
CA GLU A 140 3.79 -13.05 -5.02
C GLU A 140 3.07 -13.54 -6.29
N ILE A 141 2.08 -12.79 -6.78
CA ILE A 141 1.40 -13.10 -8.05
C ILE A 141 2.37 -12.99 -9.23
N TRP A 142 3.28 -12.02 -9.22
CA TRP A 142 4.29 -11.86 -10.26
C TRP A 142 5.25 -13.06 -10.31
N GLU A 143 5.76 -13.50 -9.16
CA GLU A 143 6.63 -14.67 -9.08
C GLU A 143 5.91 -15.96 -9.53
N TYR A 144 4.64 -16.11 -9.16
CA TYR A 144 3.79 -17.18 -9.68
C TYR A 144 3.69 -17.12 -11.20
N THR A 145 3.45 -15.92 -11.76
CA THR A 145 3.38 -15.69 -13.22
C THR A 145 4.65 -16.15 -13.92
N ILE A 146 5.82 -15.74 -13.40
CA ILE A 146 7.12 -16.10 -13.97
C ILE A 146 7.29 -17.62 -13.97
N THR A 147 7.02 -18.26 -12.84
CA THR A 147 7.20 -19.71 -12.65
C THR A 147 6.29 -20.49 -13.59
N PHE A 148 5.00 -20.21 -13.57
CA PHE A 148 4.01 -20.84 -14.45
C PHE A 148 4.37 -20.67 -15.93
N SER A 149 4.80 -19.47 -16.33
CA SER A 149 5.17 -19.19 -17.72
C SER A 149 6.41 -19.96 -18.18
N LYS A 150 7.41 -20.13 -17.31
CA LYS A 150 8.61 -20.91 -17.61
C LYS A 150 8.27 -22.39 -17.83
N GLU A 151 7.46 -22.97 -16.95
CA GLU A 151 7.01 -24.36 -17.04
C GLU A 151 6.23 -24.64 -18.34
N ASN A 152 5.39 -23.69 -18.75
CA ASN A 152 4.54 -23.82 -19.93
C ASN A 152 5.16 -23.22 -21.21
N ARG A 153 6.43 -22.82 -21.17
CA ARG A 153 7.16 -22.20 -22.31
C ARG A 153 6.42 -21.00 -22.92
N ILE A 154 5.71 -20.24 -22.09
CA ILE A 154 4.97 -19.05 -22.49
C ILE A 154 5.97 -17.92 -22.77
N PRO A 155 5.89 -17.26 -23.95
CA PRO A 155 6.75 -16.14 -24.30
C PRO A 155 6.68 -14.99 -23.30
N GLU A 156 7.82 -14.34 -23.11
CA GLU A 156 7.99 -13.26 -22.15
C GLU A 156 7.05 -12.07 -22.43
N ASN A 157 6.88 -11.70 -23.69
CA ASN A 157 5.97 -10.63 -24.10
C ASN A 157 4.50 -10.93 -23.72
N TYR A 158 4.06 -12.18 -23.88
CA TYR A 158 2.69 -12.58 -23.58
C TYR A 158 2.43 -12.58 -22.06
N ARG A 159 3.32 -13.16 -21.27
CA ARG A 159 3.17 -13.15 -19.79
C ARG A 159 3.16 -11.73 -19.22
N TYR A 160 3.99 -10.83 -19.75
CA TYR A 160 4.04 -9.44 -19.30
C TYR A 160 2.73 -8.73 -19.58
N LYS A 161 2.18 -8.90 -20.78
CA LYS A 161 0.87 -8.35 -21.15
C LYS A 161 -0.22 -8.84 -20.19
N CYS A 162 -0.31 -10.16 -19.98
CA CYS A 162 -1.32 -10.75 -19.09
C CYS A 162 -1.19 -10.23 -17.65
N PHE A 163 0.04 -10.22 -17.11
CA PHE A 163 0.26 -9.70 -15.77
C PHE A 163 -0.06 -8.22 -15.64
N TRP A 164 0.32 -7.40 -16.63
CA TRP A 164 0.09 -5.96 -16.59
C TRP A 164 -1.40 -5.62 -16.57
N GLU A 165 -2.20 -6.29 -17.38
CA GLU A 165 -3.66 -6.14 -17.38
C GLU A 165 -4.25 -6.51 -16.00
N CYS A 166 -3.76 -7.59 -15.38
CA CYS A 166 -4.15 -7.98 -14.02
C CYS A 166 -3.69 -6.95 -12.97
N ASN A 167 -2.48 -6.41 -13.09
CA ASN A 167 -1.93 -5.44 -12.16
C ASN A 167 -2.71 -4.12 -12.21
N ASN A 168 -3.15 -3.66 -13.39
CA ASN A 168 -3.98 -2.46 -13.49
C ASN A 168 -5.31 -2.61 -12.71
N ILE A 169 -5.89 -3.81 -12.72
CA ILE A 169 -7.07 -4.14 -11.91
C ILE A 169 -6.72 -4.09 -10.40
N LEU A 170 -5.55 -4.62 -9.99
CA LEU A 170 -5.07 -4.55 -8.61
C LEU A 170 -4.89 -3.11 -8.11
N GLN A 171 -4.26 -2.26 -8.92
CA GLN A 171 -4.01 -0.86 -8.55
C GLN A 171 -5.31 -0.07 -8.42
N SER A 172 -6.28 -0.31 -9.32
CA SER A 172 -7.61 0.29 -9.22
C SER A 172 -8.33 -0.16 -7.94
N ASN A 173 -8.31 -1.46 -7.64
CA ASN A 173 -8.89 -2.00 -6.40
C ASN A 173 -8.22 -1.42 -5.15
N LEU A 174 -6.89 -1.31 -5.13
CA LEU A 174 -6.14 -0.72 -4.01
C LEU A 174 -6.51 0.74 -3.81
N THR A 175 -6.62 1.52 -4.89
CA THR A 175 -6.99 2.94 -4.83
C THR A 175 -8.40 3.10 -4.24
N LYS A 176 -9.35 2.26 -4.67
CA LYS A 176 -10.71 2.29 -4.12
C LYS A 176 -10.71 1.94 -2.63
N MET A 177 -10.08 0.83 -2.26
CA MET A 177 -9.98 0.38 -0.87
C MET A 177 -9.32 1.44 0.03
N ASP A 178 -8.23 2.07 -0.44
CA ASP A 178 -7.52 3.12 0.27
C ASP A 178 -8.39 4.34 0.56
N ASN A 179 -9.18 4.76 -0.43
CA ASN A 179 -10.09 5.89 -0.29
C ASN A 179 -11.27 5.55 0.63
N ASP A 180 -11.85 4.37 0.47
CA ASP A 180 -12.98 3.91 1.29
C ASP A 180 -12.56 3.77 2.76
N ASP A 181 -11.38 3.19 3.02
CA ASP A 181 -10.81 3.01 4.35
C ASP A 181 -10.55 4.36 5.05
N LYS A 182 -9.90 5.31 4.36
CA LYS A 182 -9.67 6.66 4.90
C LYS A 182 -10.97 7.41 5.14
N GLY A 183 -11.91 7.33 4.20
CA GLY A 183 -13.22 7.95 4.34
C GLY A 183 -14.02 7.37 5.52
N ASN A 184 -13.91 6.06 5.78
CA ASN A 184 -14.53 5.43 6.93
C ASN A 184 -13.87 5.86 8.25
N PHE A 185 -12.55 6.04 8.26
CA PHE A 185 -11.85 6.56 9.43
C PHE A 185 -12.24 8.01 9.75
N ASP A 186 -12.33 8.86 8.73
CA ASP A 186 -12.79 10.25 8.91
C ASP A 186 -14.23 10.31 9.45
N LYS A 187 -15.11 9.40 9.01
CA LYS A 187 -16.47 9.28 9.55
C LYS A 187 -16.46 8.83 11.01
N PHE A 188 -15.66 7.81 11.35
CA PHE A 188 -15.50 7.33 12.71
C PHE A 188 -15.00 8.44 13.65
N LEU A 189 -13.99 9.19 13.24
CA LEU A 189 -13.47 10.31 14.04
C LEU A 189 -14.48 11.45 14.24
N LYS A 190 -15.39 11.66 13.28
CA LYS A 190 -16.47 12.65 13.42
C LYS A 190 -17.58 12.17 14.35
N SER A 191 -17.87 10.87 14.38
CA SER A 191 -18.93 10.31 15.22
C SER A 191 -18.52 10.12 16.68
N GLN A 192 -17.21 10.04 16.96
CA GLN A 192 -16.72 9.80 18.32
C GLN A 192 -16.38 11.11 19.07
N PRO A 193 -16.60 11.13 20.40
CA PRO A 193 -16.14 12.23 21.25
C PRO A 193 -14.60 12.31 21.28
N ASP A 194 -14.07 13.43 21.79
CA ASP A 194 -12.65 13.60 22.06
C ASP A 194 -12.46 13.97 23.54
N PRO A 195 -11.87 13.10 24.38
CA PRO A 195 -11.29 11.80 24.04
C PRO A 195 -12.35 10.69 23.83
N CYS A 196 -12.03 9.74 22.95
CA CYS A 196 -12.87 8.59 22.58
C CYS A 196 -12.69 7.42 23.57
N PRO A 197 -13.74 6.66 23.93
CA PRO A 197 -13.57 5.41 24.67
C PRO A 197 -12.60 4.46 23.96
N THR A 198 -11.63 3.93 24.69
CA THR A 198 -10.58 3.07 24.10
C THR A 198 -11.14 1.82 23.45
N GLU A 199 -12.17 1.21 24.05
CA GLU A 199 -12.84 0.01 23.53
C GLU A 199 -13.44 0.22 22.13
N GLU A 200 -14.05 1.39 21.89
CA GLU A 200 -14.62 1.77 20.59
C GLU A 200 -13.52 1.86 19.51
N PHE A 201 -12.39 2.50 19.86
CA PHE A 201 -11.26 2.62 18.93
C PHE A 201 -10.58 1.28 18.66
N VAL A 202 -10.38 0.45 19.68
CA VAL A 202 -9.81 -0.90 19.52
C VAL A 202 -10.70 -1.76 18.62
N THR A 203 -12.01 -1.75 18.86
CA THR A 203 -12.99 -2.47 18.04
C THR A 203 -12.96 -2.01 16.59
N TYR A 204 -12.88 -0.70 16.36
CA TYR A 204 -12.72 -0.14 15.02
C TYR A 204 -11.45 -0.66 14.32
N MET A 205 -10.31 -0.64 15.02
CA MET A 205 -9.02 -1.08 14.47
C MET A 205 -8.98 -2.57 14.18
N ASP A 206 -9.56 -3.42 15.03
CA ASP A 206 -9.64 -4.87 14.77
C ASP A 206 -10.56 -5.20 13.58
N ASN A 207 -11.67 -4.47 13.41
CA ASN A 207 -12.54 -4.62 12.25
C ASN A 207 -11.82 -4.20 10.95
N LYS A 208 -11.04 -3.11 11.01
CA LYS A 208 -10.18 -2.67 9.91
C LYS A 208 -9.18 -3.76 9.49
N ILE A 209 -8.47 -4.35 10.44
CA ILE A 209 -7.49 -5.43 10.18
C ILE A 209 -8.16 -6.59 9.44
N LYS A 210 -9.32 -7.05 9.92
CA LYS A 210 -10.08 -8.13 9.28
C LYS A 210 -10.48 -7.79 7.85
N LEU A 211 -11.02 -6.59 7.65
CA LEU A 211 -11.46 -6.10 6.35
C LEU A 211 -10.31 -6.03 5.33
N TRP A 212 -9.12 -5.58 5.74
CA TRP A 212 -7.94 -5.58 4.87
C TRP A 212 -7.42 -6.99 4.57
N ASP A 213 -7.44 -7.89 5.56
CA ASP A 213 -7.01 -9.28 5.38
C ASP A 213 -7.92 -10.04 4.40
N GLU A 214 -9.24 -9.90 4.56
CA GLU A 214 -10.23 -10.46 3.65
C GLU A 214 -10.10 -9.88 2.24
N PHE A 215 -9.91 -8.56 2.12
CA PHE A 215 -9.70 -7.89 0.85
C PHE A 215 -8.46 -8.42 0.12
N ILE A 216 -7.30 -8.48 0.80
CA ILE A 216 -6.06 -8.98 0.21
C ILE A 216 -6.21 -10.42 -0.26
N LEU A 217 -6.78 -11.29 0.59
CA LEU A 217 -6.98 -12.70 0.27
C LEU A 217 -7.89 -12.88 -0.94
N LYS A 218 -9.03 -12.19 -0.95
CA LYS A 218 -9.98 -12.23 -2.07
C LYS A 218 -9.33 -11.78 -3.38
N LYS A 219 -8.63 -10.64 -3.37
CA LYS A 219 -7.98 -10.11 -4.58
C LYS A 219 -6.86 -11.01 -5.07
N LYS A 220 -6.10 -11.65 -4.17
CA LYS A 220 -5.12 -12.66 -4.53
C LYS A 220 -5.77 -13.81 -5.31
N ASN A 221 -6.82 -14.40 -4.75
CA ASN A 221 -7.48 -15.56 -5.34
C ASN A 221 -8.14 -15.24 -6.68
N ASP A 222 -8.93 -14.15 -6.75
CA ASP A 222 -9.63 -13.71 -7.95
C ASP A 222 -8.64 -13.54 -9.12
N LEU A 223 -7.48 -12.92 -8.86
CA LEU A 223 -6.53 -12.59 -9.93
C LEU A 223 -5.58 -13.71 -10.26
N MET A 224 -5.20 -14.56 -9.31
CA MET A 224 -4.50 -15.80 -9.64
C MET A 224 -5.32 -16.66 -10.59
N LEU A 225 -6.65 -16.73 -10.39
CA LEU A 225 -7.56 -17.44 -11.30
C LEU A 225 -7.58 -16.79 -12.69
N ILE A 226 -7.85 -15.48 -12.78
CA ILE A 226 -7.88 -14.74 -14.06
C ILE A 226 -6.55 -14.89 -14.81
N LEU A 227 -5.43 -14.76 -14.09
CA LEU A 227 -4.11 -14.85 -14.67
C LEU A 227 -3.84 -16.26 -15.21
N LYS A 228 -4.17 -17.31 -14.45
CA LYS A 228 -4.02 -18.70 -14.88
C LYS A 228 -4.83 -18.97 -16.15
N GLU A 229 -6.10 -18.58 -16.18
CA GLU A 229 -6.96 -18.74 -17.35
C GLU A 229 -6.42 -18.02 -18.58
N ARG A 230 -5.85 -16.82 -18.41
CA ARG A 230 -5.24 -16.07 -19.52
C ARG A 230 -3.96 -16.73 -20.02
N LEU A 231 -3.07 -17.13 -19.12
CA LEU A 231 -1.81 -17.79 -19.47
C LEU A 231 -2.05 -19.14 -20.17
N GLN A 232 -3.09 -19.89 -19.79
CA GLN A 232 -3.45 -21.17 -20.41
C GLN A 232 -4.04 -21.06 -21.82
N ARG A 233 -4.46 -19.86 -22.27
CA ARG A 233 -4.98 -19.65 -23.64
C ARG A 233 -3.89 -19.49 -24.70
N TYR A 234 -2.62 -19.49 -24.30
CA TYR A 234 -1.48 -19.51 -25.21
C TYR A 234 -1.30 -20.91 -25.83
#